data_AF-A0A819HF66-F1
#
_entry.id   AF-A0A819HF66-F1
#
_cell.length_a   1.000
_cell.length_b   1.000
_cell.length_c   1.000
_cell.angle_alpha   90.00
_cell.angle_beta   90.00
_cell.angle_gamma   90.00
#
_symmetry.space_group_name_H-M   'P 1'
#
loop_
_entity.id
_entity.type
_entity.pdbx_description
1 polymer ?
#
loop_
_entity_poly.entity_id
_entity_poly.type
_entity_poly.pdbx_seq_one_letter_code
_entity_poly.pdbx_strand_id
1 'polypeptide(L)'
;MTQFLLNKNKKDLAEISAKTNENKSRDRSSTNTEPVAESTSELEAPNSELSKQGIASDEDVVNSIPESWSIEQVAQWLSSINLEEHIEKFRVFKNKVIILPIVLENEIDGSLLMSDGLDDTLLKELIPPLKYRIIFNNERKKLRSRQQQKSTISTANTIDIHVKLKSTDTSKMELLSSKNNNQFLGANATQNKDIQSCKTLPAVWDEVKQHEIQSILKQQEELRTCYDNYPDIDDIVNRETVDIKSADELTRSILSKLPSGNVAETDTLCHVINNLIENGKKECLFFDSRQGVDLHDASTNLADLSVTDKPFVLKLHNSDDFLNKKDSKDEQHGTKLIKTLNRVIEQKQSHPIIDDILERLSKAHNIDKKNILLKNVYLGSFNIVYTVMDLATNIYESLIGLSRKLNEQFKQFKAAKIHPLLYRPSFDIAQFDARGNKTFSHKEGTFEVGPPGRTKSYIQPAGWTRYGLKVLGRYTNDEWLDPFGHPGNWYRAFHGTGNAKAVDFSNSNASFDAQYAPIDAASSIHKTGFREARVNIHGPGVYCSPKPSFVENGYAGVAKLDTKIGTKTFKIMLQVAVNPDGVKFATEDIWIAKNSQDIRTYGILIKEV
;
A
#
# COMPACT_ATOMS: atom_id res chain seq x y z
N MET A 1 13.88 49.66 -5.12
CA MET A 1 12.79 48.65 -5.00
C MET A 1 12.51 48.27 -3.55
N THR A 2 13.54 48.06 -2.71
CA THR A 2 13.39 47.75 -1.27
C THR A 2 12.85 48.93 -0.42
N GLN A 3 13.11 50.19 -0.82
CA GLN A 3 12.52 51.37 -0.17
C GLN A 3 11.06 51.65 -0.57
N PHE A 4 10.58 51.08 -1.68
CA PHE A 4 9.19 51.23 -2.13
C PHE A 4 8.24 50.30 -1.35
N LEU A 5 8.74 49.15 -0.89
CA LEU A 5 7.98 48.20 -0.07
C LEU A 5 7.86 48.65 1.40
N LEU A 6 8.84 49.40 1.95
CA LEU A 6 8.73 49.93 3.31
C LEU A 6 7.73 51.09 3.45
N ASN A 7 7.50 51.87 2.38
CA ASN A 7 6.55 53.00 2.42
C ASN A 7 5.09 52.57 2.17
N LYS A 8 4.85 51.40 1.59
CA LYS A 8 3.49 50.87 1.40
C LYS A 8 2.87 50.40 2.73
N ASN A 9 3.67 49.74 3.59
CA ASN A 9 3.21 49.26 4.89
C ASN A 9 2.92 50.35 5.94
N LYS A 10 3.46 51.57 5.79
CA LYS A 10 3.12 52.69 6.70
C LYS A 10 1.81 53.38 6.34
N LYS A 11 1.35 53.28 5.09
CA LYS A 11 0.10 53.91 4.63
C LYS A 11 -1.12 53.07 5.02
N ASP A 12 -0.98 51.75 4.98
CA ASP A 12 -2.07 50.81 5.32
C ASP A 12 -2.31 50.69 6.83
N LEU A 13 -1.32 51.01 7.68
CA LEU A 13 -1.47 51.05 9.14
C LEU A 13 -2.05 52.38 9.67
N ALA A 14 -2.01 53.46 8.89
CA ALA A 14 -2.65 54.73 9.26
C ALA A 14 -4.16 54.75 8.95
N GLU A 15 -4.64 53.90 8.03
CA GLU A 15 -6.03 53.87 7.58
C GLU A 15 -6.95 52.99 8.45
N ILE A 16 -6.37 52.16 9.33
CA ILE A 16 -7.10 51.30 10.28
C ILE A 16 -7.37 52.02 11.62
N SER A 17 -6.64 53.10 11.94
CA SER A 17 -6.83 53.86 13.18
C SER A 17 -7.91 54.96 13.10
N ALA A 18 -8.55 55.15 11.94
CA ALA A 18 -9.47 56.28 11.69
C ALA A 18 -10.94 55.89 11.45
N LYS A 19 -11.35 54.65 11.72
CA LYS A 19 -12.76 54.20 11.53
C LYS A 19 -13.43 53.62 12.77
N THR A 20 -13.08 54.12 13.95
CA THR A 20 -13.80 53.82 15.19
C THR A 20 -14.24 55.10 15.86
N ASN A 21 -15.23 55.78 15.24
CA ASN A 21 -16.14 56.73 15.89
C ASN A 21 -17.08 57.29 14.81
N GLU A 22 -18.33 56.81 14.76
CA GLU A 22 -19.55 57.63 14.64
C GLU A 22 -20.82 56.78 14.41
N ASN A 23 -21.65 56.77 15.46
CA ASN A 23 -23.11 56.98 15.50
C ASN A 23 -24.10 56.26 14.56
N LYS A 24 -24.99 55.50 15.23
CA LYS A 24 -26.45 55.71 15.38
C LYS A 24 -27.30 56.17 14.17
N SER A 25 -28.34 55.34 13.95
CA SER A 25 -29.71 55.65 13.48
C SER A 25 -29.94 55.79 11.96
N ARG A 26 -30.77 54.88 11.40
CA ARG A 26 -32.13 55.18 10.91
C ARG A 26 -32.77 53.98 10.19
N ASP A 27 -34.09 53.90 10.38
CA ASP A 27 -35.07 53.09 9.65
C ASP A 27 -35.09 53.38 8.13
N ARG A 28 -35.42 52.36 7.32
CA ARG A 28 -36.65 52.27 6.48
C ARG A 28 -36.51 51.26 5.32
N SER A 29 -37.42 50.29 5.35
CA SER A 29 -38.31 49.75 4.28
C SER A 29 -37.88 49.64 2.80
N SER A 30 -38.39 48.55 2.21
CA SER A 30 -38.91 48.37 0.83
C SER A 30 -37.84 48.10 -0.25
N THR A 31 -38.01 47.28 -1.30
CA THR A 31 -38.99 46.28 -1.81
C THR A 31 -38.41 45.84 -3.18
N ASN A 32 -38.94 44.76 -3.76
CA ASN A 32 -38.91 44.39 -5.20
C ASN A 32 -37.61 43.72 -5.72
N THR A 33 -37.62 42.75 -6.63
CA THR A 33 -38.61 41.88 -7.32
C THR A 33 -37.75 40.99 -8.22
N GLU A 34 -37.98 39.68 -8.23
CA GLU A 34 -37.44 38.78 -9.27
C GLU A 34 -38.45 38.66 -10.41
N PRO A 35 -38.00 38.44 -11.66
CA PRO A 35 -38.81 37.79 -12.67
C PRO A 35 -38.30 36.38 -12.99
N VAL A 36 -39.31 35.52 -13.10
CA VAL A 36 -39.36 34.15 -13.60
C VAL A 36 -38.92 34.08 -15.06
N ALA A 37 -38.16 33.04 -15.43
CA ALA A 37 -37.91 32.67 -16.82
C ALA A 37 -38.40 31.25 -17.09
N GLU A 38 -39.26 31.15 -18.11
CA GLU A 38 -39.92 29.97 -18.66
C GLU A 38 -38.95 29.00 -19.35
N SER A 39 -39.27 27.73 -19.19
CA SER A 39 -38.69 26.58 -19.89
C SER A 39 -39.45 26.28 -21.18
N THR A 40 -38.74 26.03 -22.27
CA THR A 40 -39.26 25.31 -23.45
C THR A 40 -38.43 24.07 -23.72
N SER A 41 -39.12 22.93 -23.75
CA SER A 41 -38.65 21.59 -24.09
C SER A 41 -39.09 21.22 -25.50
N GLU A 42 -38.21 20.62 -26.30
CA GLU A 42 -38.59 19.88 -27.51
C GLU A 42 -37.82 18.56 -27.63
N LEU A 43 -38.51 17.62 -28.28
CA LEU A 43 -38.39 16.17 -28.24
C LEU A 43 -37.37 15.57 -29.24
N GLU A 44 -36.86 14.42 -28.79
CA GLU A 44 -36.44 13.18 -29.46
C GLU A 44 -36.55 13.00 -31.00
N ALA A 45 -35.56 12.29 -31.56
CA ALA A 45 -35.80 11.03 -32.31
C ALA A 45 -34.51 10.15 -32.43
N PRO A 46 -34.63 8.80 -32.45
CA PRO A 46 -33.51 7.85 -32.50
C PRO A 46 -33.39 7.07 -33.84
N ASN A 47 -32.26 6.40 -34.07
CA ASN A 47 -32.12 5.01 -34.61
C ASN A 47 -30.74 4.74 -35.25
N SER A 48 -30.13 3.58 -34.95
CA SER A 48 -30.02 2.42 -35.87
C SER A 48 -28.90 1.44 -35.50
N GLU A 49 -29.22 0.14 -35.64
CA GLU A 49 -28.40 -1.05 -35.47
C GLU A 49 -27.46 -1.34 -36.67
N LEU A 50 -26.38 -2.12 -36.48
CA LEU A 50 -26.21 -3.54 -36.94
C LEU A 50 -24.74 -4.00 -37.15
N SER A 51 -24.45 -5.15 -36.54
CA SER A 51 -23.59 -6.30 -36.91
C SER A 51 -22.15 -6.16 -37.41
N LYS A 52 -21.23 -6.92 -36.78
CA LYS A 52 -20.24 -7.79 -37.44
C LYS A 52 -19.94 -9.05 -36.60
N GLN A 53 -19.78 -10.18 -37.29
CA GLN A 53 -19.51 -11.54 -36.80
C GLN A 53 -18.13 -11.65 -36.10
N GLY A 54 -18.07 -12.40 -34.99
CA GLY A 54 -16.87 -12.58 -34.17
C GLY A 54 -16.29 -14.00 -34.23
N ILE A 55 -14.97 -14.06 -34.15
CA ILE A 55 -14.13 -15.23 -33.86
C ILE A 55 -14.58 -15.80 -32.51
N ALA A 56 -14.70 -17.13 -32.40
CA ALA A 56 -15.09 -17.79 -31.14
C ALA A 56 -14.14 -17.38 -30.01
N SER A 57 -14.69 -16.96 -28.88
CA SER A 57 -13.92 -16.51 -27.73
C SER A 57 -13.27 -17.71 -27.02
N ASP A 58 -12.19 -17.48 -26.27
CA ASP A 58 -11.53 -18.51 -25.46
C ASP A 58 -12.51 -19.19 -24.46
N GLU A 59 -13.58 -18.50 -24.09
CA GLU A 59 -14.67 -19.00 -23.25
C GLU A 59 -15.52 -20.05 -23.99
N ASP A 60 -15.68 -19.93 -25.31
CA ASP A 60 -16.38 -20.91 -26.15
C ASP A 60 -15.59 -22.21 -26.30
N VAL A 61 -14.25 -22.15 -26.26
CA VAL A 61 -13.37 -23.32 -26.32
C VAL A 61 -13.46 -24.13 -25.03
N VAL A 62 -13.46 -23.47 -23.86
CA VAL A 62 -13.57 -24.16 -22.56
C VAL A 62 -14.99 -24.70 -22.32
N ASN A 63 -16.01 -23.98 -22.77
CA ASN A 63 -17.41 -24.44 -22.68
C ASN A 63 -17.74 -25.57 -23.66
N SER A 64 -16.83 -25.92 -24.58
CA SER A 64 -16.99 -27.05 -25.50
C SER A 64 -16.66 -28.42 -24.89
N ILE A 65 -16.10 -28.46 -23.66
CA ILE A 65 -15.78 -29.73 -22.98
C ILE A 65 -17.06 -30.41 -22.48
N PRO A 66 -17.40 -31.61 -22.97
CA PRO A 66 -18.61 -32.31 -22.53
C PRO A 66 -18.53 -32.71 -21.05
N GLU A 67 -19.62 -32.50 -20.31
CA GLU A 67 -19.72 -32.87 -18.88
C GLU A 67 -19.54 -34.38 -18.61
N SER A 68 -19.63 -35.21 -19.65
CA SER A 68 -19.50 -36.66 -19.59
C SER A 68 -18.08 -37.19 -19.71
N TRP A 69 -17.07 -36.34 -19.93
CA TRP A 69 -15.69 -36.78 -20.09
C TRP A 69 -15.06 -37.23 -18.77
N SER A 70 -14.31 -38.34 -18.83
CA SER A 70 -13.47 -38.79 -17.72
C SER A 70 -12.23 -37.90 -17.56
N ILE A 71 -11.57 -38.00 -16.42
CA ILE A 71 -10.33 -37.24 -16.12
C ILE A 71 -9.24 -37.57 -17.14
N GLU A 72 -9.13 -38.83 -17.54
CA GLU A 72 -8.17 -39.29 -18.56
C GLU A 72 -8.46 -38.68 -19.93
N GLN A 73 -9.74 -38.53 -20.30
CA GLN A 73 -10.15 -37.92 -21.58
C GLN A 73 -9.84 -36.41 -21.61
N VAL A 74 -10.07 -35.71 -20.50
CA VAL A 74 -9.70 -34.28 -20.37
C VAL A 74 -8.18 -34.11 -20.43
N ALA A 75 -7.41 -34.97 -19.75
CA ALA A 75 -5.95 -34.93 -19.77
C ALA A 75 -5.37 -35.22 -21.16
N GLN A 76 -5.95 -36.18 -21.89
CA GLN A 76 -5.54 -36.53 -23.24
C GLN A 76 -5.92 -35.46 -24.28
N TRP A 77 -7.01 -34.73 -24.06
CA TRP A 77 -7.35 -33.55 -24.86
C TRP A 77 -6.40 -32.38 -24.58
N LEU A 78 -6.11 -32.07 -23.32
CA LEU A 78 -5.18 -31.00 -22.94
C LEU A 78 -3.76 -31.23 -23.49
N SER A 79 -3.30 -32.49 -23.56
CA SER A 79 -1.99 -32.83 -24.13
C SER A 79 -1.94 -32.73 -25.66
N SER A 80 -3.10 -32.61 -26.33
CA SER A 80 -3.21 -32.44 -27.79
C SER A 80 -3.20 -30.97 -28.24
N ILE A 81 -3.25 -30.02 -27.31
CA ILE A 81 -3.25 -28.58 -27.58
C ILE A 81 -1.83 -28.04 -27.36
N ASN A 82 -1.33 -27.17 -28.25
CA ASN A 82 -0.01 -26.58 -28.09
C ASN A 82 -0.01 -25.59 -26.91
N LEU A 83 0.48 -26.04 -25.76
CA LEU A 83 0.39 -25.32 -24.48
C LEU A 83 1.24 -24.03 -24.42
N GLU A 84 2.24 -23.84 -25.30
CA GLU A 84 3.11 -22.66 -25.25
C GLU A 84 2.36 -21.34 -25.48
N GLU A 85 1.21 -21.33 -26.14
CA GLU A 85 0.45 -20.11 -26.45
C GLU A 85 -0.56 -19.70 -25.35
N HIS A 86 -0.83 -20.58 -24.38
CA HIS A 86 -1.94 -20.41 -23.42
C HIS A 86 -1.56 -20.38 -21.93
N ILE A 87 -0.28 -20.57 -21.60
CA ILE A 87 0.21 -20.69 -20.22
C ILE A 87 -0.01 -19.41 -19.38
N GLU A 88 -0.11 -18.23 -20.01
CA GLU A 88 -0.20 -16.96 -19.27
C GLU A 88 -1.61 -16.61 -18.75
N LYS A 89 -2.67 -17.35 -19.13
CA LYS A 89 -4.07 -16.94 -18.84
C LYS A 89 -4.85 -17.84 -17.88
N PHE A 90 -4.30 -18.97 -17.43
CA PHE A 90 -4.96 -19.82 -16.43
C PHE A 90 -4.64 -19.37 -14.99
N ARG A 91 -5.22 -18.24 -14.58
CA ARG A 91 -5.42 -17.92 -13.16
C ARG A 91 -6.90 -17.64 -12.88
N VAL A 92 -7.49 -18.62 -12.18
CA VAL A 92 -8.73 -18.56 -11.39
C VAL A 92 -10.04 -18.47 -12.18
N PHE A 93 -10.71 -19.62 -12.37
CA PHE A 93 -12.17 -19.65 -12.51
C PHE A 93 -12.81 -20.90 -11.89
N LYS A 94 -13.83 -20.64 -11.05
CA LYS A 94 -14.88 -21.51 -10.48
C LYS A 94 -14.54 -22.97 -10.10
N ASN A 95 -14.27 -23.17 -8.81
CA ASN A 95 -14.72 -24.31 -7.99
C ASN A 95 -14.69 -25.73 -8.61
N LYS A 96 -13.58 -26.17 -9.22
CA LYS A 96 -13.25 -27.60 -9.33
C LYS A 96 -11.77 -27.78 -9.71
N VAL A 97 -11.00 -28.33 -8.77
CA VAL A 97 -9.65 -28.90 -8.91
C VAL A 97 -8.51 -27.91 -9.18
N ILE A 98 -7.53 -27.89 -8.26
CA ILE A 98 -6.21 -27.25 -8.44
C ILE A 98 -5.18 -28.39 -8.43
N ILE A 99 -4.42 -28.56 -9.51
CA ILE A 99 -3.15 -29.30 -9.49
C ILE A 99 -2.08 -28.29 -9.87
N LEU A 100 -1.22 -27.94 -8.91
CA LEU A 100 -0.02 -27.16 -9.17
C LEU A 100 1.18 -28.12 -9.17
N PRO A 101 2.06 -28.10 -10.18
CA PRO A 101 3.39 -28.66 -10.01
C PRO A 101 4.17 -27.73 -9.07
N ILE A 102 4.48 -28.22 -7.87
CA ILE A 102 5.57 -27.66 -7.07
C ILE A 102 6.85 -28.32 -7.60
N VAL A 103 7.61 -27.58 -8.39
CA VAL A 103 9.01 -27.88 -8.63
C VAL A 103 9.77 -27.37 -7.40
N LEU A 104 10.15 -28.27 -6.50
CA LEU A 104 11.18 -28.00 -5.49
C LEU A 104 12.51 -28.41 -6.12
N GLU A 105 13.21 -27.46 -6.75
CA GLU A 105 14.63 -27.60 -7.02
C GLU A 105 15.39 -27.44 -5.70
N ASN A 106 15.72 -28.57 -5.07
CA ASN A 106 16.84 -28.61 -4.14
C ASN A 106 18.10 -28.89 -4.96
N GLU A 107 18.90 -27.85 -5.24
CA GLU A 107 20.30 -28.05 -5.60
C GLU A 107 21.02 -28.61 -4.37
N ILE A 108 21.27 -29.93 -4.38
CA ILE A 108 22.27 -30.54 -3.50
C ILE A 108 23.61 -30.28 -4.17
N ASP A 109 24.49 -29.57 -3.47
CA ASP A 109 25.87 -29.33 -3.87
C ASP A 109 26.59 -30.67 -4.09
N GLY A 110 27.00 -30.92 -5.33
CA GLY A 110 27.67 -32.14 -5.78
C GLY A 110 29.09 -32.32 -5.20
N SER A 111 29.58 -31.41 -4.37
CA SER A 111 30.92 -31.53 -3.76
C SER A 111 30.97 -32.36 -2.47
N LEU A 112 29.88 -32.99 -2.03
CA LEU A 112 29.86 -33.81 -0.79
C LEU A 112 29.74 -35.34 -0.99
N LEU A 113 29.87 -35.84 -2.22
CA LEU A 113 29.74 -37.28 -2.53
C LEU A 113 31.06 -37.93 -2.99
N MET A 114 32.16 -37.60 -2.31
CA MET A 114 33.42 -38.34 -2.43
C MET A 114 33.97 -38.64 -1.04
N SER A 115 33.30 -39.54 -0.32
CA SER A 115 33.93 -40.31 0.75
C SER A 115 33.25 -41.66 0.85
N ASP A 116 34.00 -42.73 0.61
CA ASP A 116 33.56 -44.11 0.78
C ASP A 116 33.06 -44.34 2.21
N GLY A 117 31.82 -44.84 2.34
CA GLY A 117 31.26 -45.36 3.59
C GLY A 117 30.21 -44.48 4.24
N LEU A 118 28.99 -44.50 3.69
CA LEU A 118 27.78 -44.11 4.43
C LEU A 118 26.76 -45.25 4.35
N ASP A 119 26.35 -45.71 5.52
CA ASP A 119 25.44 -46.83 5.77
C ASP A 119 24.00 -46.48 5.33
N ASP A 120 23.39 -47.37 4.52
CA ASP A 120 22.02 -47.31 3.99
C ASP A 120 20.94 -47.13 5.08
N THR A 121 21.28 -47.39 6.33
CA THR A 121 20.38 -47.27 7.48
C THR A 121 20.13 -45.81 7.89
N LEU A 122 21.08 -44.89 7.65
CA LEU A 122 20.98 -43.48 8.06
C LEU A 122 20.20 -42.60 7.06
N LEU A 123 20.15 -43.00 5.79
CA LEU A 123 19.39 -42.31 4.74
C LEU A 123 17.87 -42.48 4.88
N LYS A 124 17.41 -43.51 5.61
CA LYS A 124 15.98 -43.78 5.84
C LYS A 124 15.35 -42.94 6.96
N GLU A 125 16.15 -42.30 7.83
CA GLU A 125 15.65 -41.44 8.90
C GLU A 125 15.60 -39.94 8.54
N LEU A 126 16.29 -39.51 7.47
CA LEU A 126 16.44 -38.08 7.13
C LEU A 126 15.40 -37.54 6.12
N ILE A 127 14.51 -38.37 5.60
CA ILE A 127 13.48 -37.95 4.63
C ILE A 127 12.10 -38.45 5.09
N PRO A 128 11.21 -37.58 5.60
CA PRO A 128 9.86 -38.02 5.98
C PRO A 128 9.02 -38.29 4.71
N PRO A 129 8.12 -39.29 4.72
CA PRO A 129 7.26 -39.56 3.57
C PRO A 129 6.29 -38.39 3.35
N LEU A 130 6.30 -37.87 2.12
CA LEU A 130 5.32 -36.88 1.64
C LEU A 130 3.91 -37.48 1.72
N LYS A 131 3.08 -36.97 2.64
CA LYS A 131 1.64 -37.22 2.67
C LYS A 131 0.93 -36.12 1.90
N TYR A 132 0.29 -36.49 0.80
CA TYR A 132 -0.66 -35.61 0.12
C TYR A 132 -1.99 -35.59 0.89
N ARG A 133 -2.55 -34.38 1.11
CA ARG A 133 -3.87 -34.20 1.70
C ARG A 133 -4.76 -33.45 0.70
N ILE A 134 -5.74 -34.16 0.13
CA ILE A 134 -6.79 -33.55 -0.69
C ILE A 134 -7.85 -32.99 0.28
N ILE A 135 -8.18 -31.70 0.18
CA ILE A 135 -9.23 -31.06 0.98
C ILE A 135 -10.40 -30.71 0.05
N PHE A 136 -11.57 -31.29 0.31
CA PHE A 136 -12.84 -30.88 -0.31
C PHE A 136 -13.60 -29.97 0.66
N ASN A 137 -14.12 -28.85 0.15
CA ASN A 137 -14.97 -27.95 0.92
C ASN A 137 -16.45 -28.24 0.57
N ASN A 138 -17.23 -28.74 1.54
CA ASN A 138 -18.67 -28.97 1.40
C ASN A 138 -19.42 -28.16 2.47
N GLU A 139 -20.35 -27.30 2.04
CA GLU A 139 -21.43 -26.72 2.87
C GLU A 139 -22.77 -27.29 2.33
N ARG A 140 -23.86 -27.59 3.07
CA ARG A 140 -24.28 -27.33 4.46
C ARG A 140 -25.56 -28.16 4.79
N LYS A 141 -25.79 -28.36 6.10
CA LYS A 141 -27.07 -28.41 6.87
C LYS A 141 -27.82 -29.73 7.19
N LYS A 142 -28.07 -29.84 8.52
CA LYS A 142 -29.08 -30.57 9.32
C LYS A 142 -28.84 -32.05 9.65
N LEU A 143 -28.46 -32.36 10.90
CA LEU A 143 -29.40 -32.75 11.97
C LEU A 143 -28.67 -32.86 13.34
N ARG A 144 -29.33 -32.38 14.39
CA ARG A 144 -28.99 -32.66 15.80
C ARG A 144 -29.33 -34.13 16.10
N SER A 145 -28.40 -34.91 16.63
CA SER A 145 -28.54 -35.71 17.86
C SER A 145 -27.49 -36.83 18.01
N ARG A 146 -26.86 -36.85 19.18
CA ARG A 146 -26.39 -38.02 19.97
C ARG A 146 -25.18 -38.86 19.51
N GLN A 147 -24.22 -38.87 20.45
CA GLN A 147 -23.53 -40.00 21.07
C GLN A 147 -22.35 -40.69 20.36
N GLN A 148 -21.21 -40.52 21.05
CA GLN A 148 -20.16 -41.51 21.31
C GLN A 148 -20.51 -42.96 20.93
N GLN A 149 -19.67 -43.58 20.09
CA GLN A 149 -18.95 -44.81 20.44
C GLN A 149 -17.86 -45.16 19.42
N LYS A 150 -16.81 -45.79 19.95
CA LYS A 150 -15.65 -46.39 19.29
C LYS A 150 -16.04 -47.37 18.18
N SER A 151 -15.22 -47.47 17.14
CA SER A 151 -14.51 -48.73 16.83
C SER A 151 -13.48 -48.58 15.71
N THR A 152 -12.38 -49.29 15.92
CA THR A 152 -11.34 -49.75 15.00
C THR A 152 -11.94 -50.48 13.80
N ILE A 153 -11.38 -50.33 12.60
CA ILE A 153 -11.16 -51.41 11.62
C ILE A 153 -10.10 -50.96 10.60
N SER A 154 -9.16 -51.87 10.38
CA SER A 154 -8.10 -51.90 9.37
C SER A 154 -8.69 -52.19 7.98
N THR A 155 -8.10 -51.64 6.92
CA THR A 155 -7.66 -52.44 5.76
C THR A 155 -6.83 -51.61 4.78
N ALA A 156 -5.82 -52.29 4.24
CA ALA A 156 -4.81 -51.81 3.32
C ALA A 156 -5.36 -51.58 1.90
N ASN A 157 -4.64 -50.76 1.13
CA ASN A 157 -4.35 -50.98 -0.28
C ASN A 157 -3.20 -50.02 -0.68
N THR A 158 -1.99 -50.56 -0.77
CA THR A 158 -0.82 -49.89 -1.37
C THR A 158 -0.71 -50.44 -2.79
N ILE A 159 -0.70 -49.56 -3.80
CA ILE A 159 -0.40 -49.92 -5.19
C ILE A 159 1.02 -49.44 -5.47
N ASP A 160 1.94 -50.37 -5.65
CA ASP A 160 3.30 -50.12 -6.14
C ASP A 160 3.29 -49.99 -7.68
N ILE A 161 3.90 -48.93 -8.20
CA ILE A 161 4.22 -48.81 -9.62
C ILE A 161 5.74 -48.79 -9.77
N HIS A 162 6.31 -49.89 -10.28
CA HIS A 162 7.70 -49.97 -10.70
C HIS A 162 7.86 -49.38 -12.10
N VAL A 163 8.61 -48.27 -12.22
CA VAL A 163 9.10 -47.79 -13.51
C VAL A 163 10.50 -48.37 -13.73
N LYS A 164 10.60 -49.27 -14.72
CA LYS A 164 11.83 -49.94 -15.12
C LYS A 164 12.59 -49.04 -16.11
N LEU A 165 13.64 -48.36 -15.67
CA LEU A 165 14.58 -47.69 -16.56
C LEU A 165 15.60 -48.72 -17.06
N LYS A 166 15.59 -48.99 -18.37
CA LYS A 166 16.64 -49.77 -19.03
C LYS A 166 17.88 -48.89 -19.16
N SER A 167 18.95 -49.25 -18.47
CA SER A 167 20.29 -48.81 -18.84
C SER A 167 20.78 -49.65 -20.02
N THR A 168 21.38 -49.00 -21.01
CA THR A 168 22.28 -49.65 -21.95
C THR A 168 23.58 -48.89 -21.90
N ASP A 169 24.61 -49.62 -21.50
CA ASP A 169 25.92 -49.12 -21.18
C ASP A 169 26.92 -49.56 -22.26
N THR A 170 27.91 -48.70 -22.45
CA THR A 170 29.26 -48.92 -23.00
C THR A 170 29.48 -49.35 -24.47
N SER A 171 30.32 -48.58 -25.18
CA SER A 171 31.73 -48.95 -25.51
C SER A 171 32.20 -48.62 -26.94
N LYS A 172 33.27 -47.80 -26.99
CA LYS A 172 34.51 -47.90 -27.79
C LYS A 172 34.51 -47.90 -29.34
N MET A 173 35.32 -47.00 -29.90
CA MET A 173 36.52 -47.20 -30.78
C MET A 173 36.65 -46.04 -31.78
N GLU A 174 37.66 -45.18 -31.63
CA GLU A 174 38.97 -45.18 -32.33
C GLU A 174 39.02 -44.29 -33.59
N LEU A 175 40.15 -43.58 -33.68
CA LEU A 175 40.64 -42.78 -34.80
C LEU A 175 40.64 -43.56 -36.12
N LEU A 176 40.37 -42.88 -37.24
CA LEU A 176 41.34 -42.71 -38.33
C LEU A 176 40.84 -41.76 -39.43
N SER A 177 41.80 -40.98 -39.94
CA SER A 177 41.70 -40.09 -41.09
C SER A 177 41.41 -40.83 -42.40
N SER A 178 40.74 -40.17 -43.36
CA SER A 178 41.26 -40.03 -44.73
C SER A 178 40.37 -39.15 -45.61
N LYS A 179 41.00 -38.68 -46.68
CA LYS A 179 40.58 -37.65 -47.64
C LYS A 179 39.69 -38.19 -48.77
N ASN A 180 39.08 -37.22 -49.45
CA ASN A 180 38.80 -37.10 -50.90
C ASN A 180 37.42 -37.47 -51.47
N ASN A 181 36.79 -36.41 -52.01
CA ASN A 181 36.16 -36.26 -53.34
C ASN A 181 35.15 -37.30 -53.84
N ASN A 182 33.91 -36.84 -54.08
CA ASN A 182 33.47 -36.61 -55.45
C ASN A 182 32.19 -35.76 -55.56
N GLN A 183 32.17 -34.95 -56.62
CA GLN A 183 31.06 -34.15 -57.13
C GLN A 183 29.83 -34.99 -57.46
N PHE A 184 28.63 -34.43 -57.29
CA PHE A 184 27.55 -34.58 -58.28
C PHE A 184 26.57 -33.39 -58.20
N LEU A 185 26.21 -32.88 -59.38
CA LEU A 185 25.27 -31.79 -59.67
C LEU A 185 23.81 -32.25 -59.57
N GLY A 186 22.89 -31.35 -59.21
CA GLY A 186 21.49 -31.45 -59.67
C GLY A 186 20.38 -30.87 -58.81
N ALA A 187 19.92 -29.66 -59.20
CA ALA A 187 18.52 -29.21 -59.28
C ALA A 187 17.64 -28.92 -58.03
N ASN A 188 17.28 -27.63 -57.95
CA ASN A 188 15.95 -27.01 -57.78
C ASN A 188 15.03 -27.28 -56.57
N ALA A 189 14.68 -26.15 -55.93
CA ALA A 189 13.40 -25.76 -55.31
C ALA A 189 12.86 -26.65 -54.16
N THR A 190 12.60 -26.12 -52.96
CA THR A 190 11.57 -25.10 -52.71
C THR A 190 11.81 -24.49 -51.32
N GLN A 191 11.74 -23.15 -51.21
CA GLN A 191 11.80 -22.42 -49.95
C GLN A 191 10.62 -22.81 -49.05
N ASN A 192 10.93 -23.42 -47.91
CA ASN A 192 10.09 -23.37 -46.72
C ASN A 192 10.78 -22.44 -45.72
N LYS A 193 10.44 -21.15 -45.79
CA LYS A 193 10.80 -20.15 -44.78
C LYS A 193 9.74 -20.21 -43.69
N ASP A 194 9.92 -21.12 -42.73
CA ASP A 194 9.35 -21.05 -41.39
C ASP A 194 10.10 -22.07 -40.51
N ILE A 195 11.42 -21.91 -40.41
CA ILE A 195 12.16 -22.47 -39.30
C ILE A 195 12.12 -21.38 -38.23
N GLN A 196 11.12 -21.47 -37.37
CA GLN A 196 11.04 -20.70 -36.14
C GLN A 196 12.36 -20.93 -35.39
N SER A 197 13.17 -19.88 -35.35
CA SER A 197 14.52 -19.89 -34.81
C SER A 197 14.50 -20.44 -33.38
N CYS A 198 14.85 -21.70 -33.20
CA CYS A 198 15.00 -22.33 -31.90
C CYS A 198 16.09 -21.56 -31.14
N LYS A 199 15.69 -20.75 -30.15
CA LYS A 199 16.66 -20.02 -29.31
C LYS A 199 17.62 -21.04 -28.71
N THR A 200 18.92 -20.76 -28.81
CA THR A 200 19.92 -21.63 -28.21
C THR A 200 19.81 -21.56 -26.69
N LEU A 201 20.09 -22.67 -25.99
CA LEU A 201 20.07 -22.73 -24.52
C LEU A 201 20.76 -21.53 -23.83
N PRO A 202 21.93 -21.04 -24.28
CA PRO A 202 22.55 -19.84 -23.70
C PRO A 202 21.67 -18.58 -23.73
N ALA A 203 20.91 -18.36 -24.81
CA ALA A 203 20.01 -17.21 -24.91
C ALA A 203 18.84 -17.31 -23.91
N VAL A 204 18.35 -18.52 -23.65
CA VAL A 204 17.32 -18.76 -22.63
C VAL A 204 17.85 -18.46 -21.22
N TRP A 205 19.08 -18.88 -20.91
CA TRP A 205 19.73 -18.58 -19.62
C TRP A 205 19.98 -17.09 -19.42
N ASP A 206 20.33 -16.36 -20.47
CA ASP A 206 20.50 -14.91 -20.41
C ASP A 206 19.15 -14.19 -20.22
N GLU A 207 18.08 -14.64 -20.86
CA GLU A 207 16.72 -14.11 -20.65
C GLU A 207 16.23 -14.32 -19.21
N VAL A 208 16.45 -15.52 -18.64
CA VAL A 208 16.10 -15.81 -17.24
C VAL A 208 16.87 -14.91 -16.27
N LYS A 209 18.18 -14.73 -16.49
CA LYS A 209 19.00 -13.81 -15.67
C LYS A 209 18.54 -12.36 -15.79
N GLN A 210 18.18 -11.91 -16.99
CA GLN A 210 17.68 -10.55 -17.21
C GLN A 210 16.34 -10.34 -16.47
N HIS A 211 15.41 -11.28 -16.57
CA HIS A 211 14.14 -11.19 -15.85
C HIS A 211 14.33 -11.13 -14.33
N GLU A 212 15.24 -11.95 -13.79
CA GLU A 212 15.57 -11.92 -12.36
C GLU A 212 16.17 -10.57 -11.94
N ILE A 213 17.11 -10.02 -12.72
CA ILE A 213 17.71 -8.70 -12.46
C ILE A 213 16.64 -7.61 -12.48
N GLN A 214 15.73 -7.62 -13.46
CA GLN A 214 14.63 -6.63 -13.54
C GLN A 214 13.70 -6.72 -12.34
N SER A 215 13.36 -7.94 -11.89
CA SER A 215 12.55 -8.12 -10.68
C SER A 215 13.23 -7.54 -9.44
N ILE A 216 14.54 -7.74 -9.31
CA ILE A 216 15.33 -7.17 -8.20
C ILE A 216 15.34 -5.65 -8.30
N LEU A 217 15.67 -5.08 -9.46
CA LEU A 217 15.71 -3.62 -9.64
C LEU A 217 14.37 -2.96 -9.32
N LYS A 218 13.26 -3.59 -9.70
CA LYS A 218 11.92 -3.12 -9.33
C LYS A 218 11.71 -3.08 -7.81
N GLN A 219 12.05 -4.17 -7.12
CA GLN A 219 11.96 -4.22 -5.64
C GLN A 219 12.86 -3.17 -4.99
N GLN A 220 14.05 -2.92 -5.54
CA GLN A 220 14.98 -1.90 -5.05
C GLN A 220 14.41 -0.49 -5.20
N GLU A 221 13.72 -0.21 -6.30
CA GLU A 221 13.03 1.06 -6.53
C GLU A 221 11.87 1.28 -5.56
N GLU A 222 11.10 0.23 -5.27
CA GLU A 222 10.01 0.27 -4.28
C GLU A 222 10.55 0.60 -2.87
N LEU A 223 11.65 -0.05 -2.46
CA LEU A 223 12.33 0.25 -1.19
C LEU A 223 12.85 1.67 -1.16
N ARG A 224 13.48 2.13 -2.25
CA ARG A 224 13.98 3.51 -2.39
C ARG A 224 12.85 4.52 -2.24
N THR A 225 11.75 4.34 -2.97
CA THR A 225 10.57 5.20 -2.91
C THR A 225 9.98 5.25 -1.50
N CYS A 226 9.98 4.13 -0.77
CA CYS A 226 9.50 4.07 0.60
C CYS A 226 10.42 4.84 1.58
N TYR A 227 11.71 4.52 1.59
CA TYR A 227 12.65 4.96 2.61
C TYR A 227 13.30 6.33 2.34
N ASP A 228 13.42 6.74 1.08
CA ASP A 228 13.99 8.04 0.73
C ASP A 228 13.08 9.20 1.13
N ASN A 229 11.81 8.95 1.37
CA ASN A 229 10.86 9.93 1.89
C ASN A 229 10.94 10.10 3.41
N TYR A 230 11.79 9.35 4.13
CA TYR A 230 11.92 9.55 5.57
C TYR A 230 12.71 10.83 5.88
N PRO A 231 12.38 11.53 6.98
CA PRO A 231 13.12 12.69 7.42
C PRO A 231 14.52 12.30 7.89
N ASP A 232 15.48 13.22 7.72
CA ASP A 232 16.79 13.09 8.33
C ASP A 232 16.68 13.25 9.85
N ILE A 233 17.52 12.52 10.59
CA ILE A 233 17.57 12.59 12.05
C ILE A 233 18.00 13.99 12.50
N ASP A 234 18.95 14.61 11.80
CA ASP A 234 19.46 15.92 12.20
C ASP A 234 18.41 17.01 12.03
N ASP A 235 17.56 16.89 11.00
CA ASP A 235 16.46 17.82 10.74
C ASP A 235 15.39 17.78 11.83
N ILE A 236 15.11 16.59 12.40
CA ILE A 236 14.04 16.42 13.40
C ILE A 236 14.51 16.59 14.85
N VAL A 237 15.79 16.29 15.14
CA VAL A 237 16.33 16.37 16.51
C VAL A 237 16.78 17.79 16.83
N ASN A 238 17.20 18.56 15.82
CA ASN A 238 17.65 19.94 16.01
C ASN A 238 16.47 20.89 16.29
N ARG A 239 16.05 20.97 17.56
CA ARG A 239 14.99 21.90 18.00
C ARG A 239 15.29 23.38 17.79
N GLU A 240 16.52 23.71 17.40
CA GLU A 240 16.90 25.09 17.13
C GLU A 240 16.55 25.56 15.71
N THR A 241 16.17 24.63 14.81
CA THR A 241 15.71 25.01 13.46
C THR A 241 14.47 25.88 13.53
N VAL A 242 14.36 26.82 12.58
CA VAL A 242 13.23 27.75 12.52
C VAL A 242 11.92 26.98 12.39
N ASP A 243 11.91 25.94 11.55
CA ASP A 243 10.72 25.12 11.28
C ASP A 243 10.22 24.37 12.53
N ILE A 244 11.12 23.72 13.28
CA ILE A 244 10.73 23.03 14.53
C ILE A 244 10.25 24.03 15.57
N LYS A 245 10.92 25.18 15.74
CA LYS A 245 10.47 26.21 16.68
C LYS A 245 9.08 26.73 16.35
N SER A 246 8.83 27.06 15.09
CA SER A 246 7.53 27.52 14.63
C SER A 246 6.45 26.46 14.82
N ALA A 247 6.74 25.21 14.51
CA ALA A 247 5.82 24.10 14.76
C ALA A 247 5.58 23.87 16.26
N ASP A 248 6.60 24.00 17.11
CA ASP A 248 6.48 23.87 18.56
C ASP A 248 5.66 24.98 19.19
N GLU A 249 5.82 26.22 18.72
CA GLU A 249 5.01 27.36 19.12
C GLU A 249 3.55 27.15 18.73
N LEU A 250 3.28 26.73 17.48
CA LEU A 250 1.94 26.41 17.02
C LEU A 250 1.32 25.28 17.85
N THR A 251 2.04 24.18 18.03
CA THR A 251 1.61 23.02 18.82
C THR A 251 1.27 23.43 20.25
N ARG A 252 2.16 24.16 20.93
CA ARG A 252 1.91 24.66 22.28
C ARG A 252 0.71 25.61 22.32
N SER A 253 0.55 26.48 21.32
CA SER A 253 -0.59 27.40 21.25
C SER A 253 -1.94 26.67 21.18
N ILE A 254 -1.95 25.47 20.57
CA ILE A 254 -3.12 24.60 20.44
C ILE A 254 -3.28 23.76 21.72
N LEU A 255 -2.28 22.95 22.08
CA LEU A 255 -2.40 21.88 23.09
C LEU A 255 -2.21 22.32 24.54
N SER A 256 -1.68 23.53 24.81
CA SER A 256 -1.51 24.01 26.19
C SER A 256 -2.83 24.36 26.89
N LYS A 257 -3.95 24.34 26.16
CA LYS A 257 -5.28 24.67 26.66
C LYS A 257 -6.20 23.52 26.34
N LEU A 258 -7.10 23.17 27.25
CA LEU A 258 -8.19 22.26 26.93
C LEU A 258 -8.95 22.78 25.70
N PRO A 259 -9.38 21.91 24.77
CA PRO A 259 -10.19 22.32 23.63
C PRO A 259 -11.54 22.86 24.11
N SER A 260 -12.16 23.73 23.30
CA SER A 260 -13.53 24.20 23.58
C SER A 260 -14.56 23.06 23.65
N GLY A 261 -14.31 21.97 22.91
CA GLY A 261 -15.28 20.91 22.70
C GLY A 261 -16.35 21.29 21.68
N ASN A 262 -16.16 22.40 20.95
CA ASN A 262 -16.99 22.82 19.84
C ASN A 262 -16.42 22.22 18.55
N VAL A 263 -17.17 21.31 17.92
CA VAL A 263 -16.74 20.63 16.69
C VAL A 263 -16.50 21.56 15.50
N ALA A 264 -16.95 22.82 15.55
CA ALA A 264 -16.69 23.84 14.53
C ALA A 264 -15.31 24.52 14.65
N GLU A 265 -14.63 24.36 15.79
CA GLU A 265 -13.35 25.01 16.05
C GLU A 265 -12.18 24.05 15.78
N THR A 266 -11.20 24.53 15.00
CA THR A 266 -10.01 23.75 14.62
C THR A 266 -9.21 23.27 15.84
N ASP A 267 -9.28 23.98 16.98
CA ASP A 267 -8.62 23.54 18.22
C ASP A 267 -9.11 22.15 18.65
N THR A 268 -10.42 21.91 18.59
CA THR A 268 -11.07 20.66 18.95
C THR A 268 -10.67 19.55 17.97
N LEU A 269 -10.61 19.86 16.66
CA LEU A 269 -10.10 18.91 15.68
C LEU A 269 -8.66 18.50 15.97
N CYS A 270 -7.75 19.46 16.22
CA CYS A 270 -6.36 19.15 16.49
C CYS A 270 -6.20 18.32 17.77
N HIS A 271 -6.99 18.58 18.81
CA HIS A 271 -6.99 17.74 20.01
C HIS A 271 -7.52 16.33 19.75
N VAL A 272 -8.57 16.20 18.93
CA VAL A 272 -9.08 14.89 18.52
C VAL A 272 -8.01 14.12 17.77
N ILE A 273 -7.33 14.75 16.81
CA ILE A 273 -6.22 14.17 16.07
C ILE A 273 -5.10 13.77 17.04
N ASN A 274 -4.65 14.68 17.90
CA ASN A 274 -3.58 14.41 18.88
C ASN A 274 -3.92 13.21 19.77
N ASN A 275 -5.12 13.16 20.36
CA ASN A 275 -5.54 12.05 21.24
C ASN A 275 -5.63 10.71 20.49
N LEU A 276 -5.98 10.75 19.21
CA LEU A 276 -5.96 9.58 18.33
C LEU A 276 -4.57 9.15 17.87
N ILE A 277 -3.51 9.88 18.21
CA ILE A 277 -2.14 9.54 17.83
C ILE A 277 -1.25 9.35 19.06
N GLU A 278 -1.65 9.95 20.18
CA GLU A 278 -0.93 9.94 21.45
C GLU A 278 -0.73 8.49 21.93
N ASN A 279 0.45 7.95 21.64
CA ASN A 279 0.95 6.67 22.11
C ASN A 279 1.94 6.90 23.25
N GLY A 280 1.38 7.10 24.44
CA GLY A 280 2.13 7.49 25.63
C GLY A 280 2.46 8.99 25.66
N LYS A 281 3.62 9.37 26.23
CA LYS A 281 4.02 10.77 26.49
C LYS A 281 4.46 11.57 25.25
N LYS A 282 4.13 11.12 24.04
CA LYS A 282 4.61 11.76 22.80
C LYS A 282 3.52 12.63 22.21
N GLU A 283 3.65 13.93 22.40
CA GLU A 283 2.79 14.92 21.75
C GLU A 283 3.04 14.94 20.23
N CYS A 284 1.96 15.00 19.47
CA CYS A 284 2.00 15.31 18.05
C CYS A 284 2.53 16.73 17.82
N LEU A 285 3.31 16.93 16.76
CA LEU A 285 3.73 18.26 16.31
C LEU A 285 2.78 18.74 15.19
N PHE A 286 2.14 19.89 15.38
CA PHE A 286 1.39 20.56 14.31
C PHE A 286 2.24 21.63 13.67
N PHE A 287 2.23 21.68 12.34
CA PHE A 287 2.88 22.74 11.56
C PHE A 287 1.97 23.22 10.44
N ASP A 288 2.29 24.38 9.85
CA ASP A 288 1.50 24.99 8.78
C ASP A 288 2.41 25.33 7.61
N SER A 289 2.37 24.49 6.56
CA SER A 289 3.21 24.70 5.37
C SER A 289 2.89 25.99 4.62
N ARG A 290 1.71 26.61 4.84
CA ARG A 290 1.39 27.93 4.26
C ARG A 290 2.25 29.06 4.83
N GLN A 291 2.85 28.83 5.99
CA GLN A 291 3.74 29.78 6.66
C GLN A 291 5.21 29.55 6.29
N GLY A 292 5.49 28.67 5.32
CA GLY A 292 6.84 28.33 4.88
C GLY A 292 7.54 27.29 5.76
N VAL A 293 6.82 26.68 6.71
CA VAL A 293 7.38 25.61 7.55
C VAL A 293 7.48 24.32 6.74
N ASP A 294 8.70 23.82 6.56
CA ASP A 294 8.98 22.59 5.84
C ASP A 294 9.33 21.47 6.82
N LEU A 295 8.35 20.62 7.11
CA LEU A 295 8.52 19.44 7.95
C LEU A 295 7.89 18.23 7.27
N HIS A 296 8.42 17.05 7.58
CA HIS A 296 7.85 15.81 7.08
C HIS A 296 6.44 15.62 7.64
N ASP A 297 5.43 15.47 6.79
CA ASP A 297 4.08 15.18 7.23
C ASP A 297 3.91 13.68 7.50
N ALA A 298 4.00 13.31 8.77
CA ALA A 298 3.89 11.95 9.28
C ALA A 298 2.54 11.29 9.00
N SER A 299 1.55 12.04 8.51
CA SER A 299 0.27 11.47 8.13
C SER A 299 0.40 10.38 7.04
N THR A 300 1.49 10.37 6.23
CA THR A 300 1.78 9.28 5.25
C THR A 300 2.06 7.95 5.93
N ASN A 301 2.55 7.99 7.16
CA ASN A 301 3.10 6.84 7.85
C ASN A 301 2.19 6.34 8.95
N LEU A 302 0.97 6.88 9.12
CA LEU A 302 0.11 6.50 10.25
C LEU A 302 -0.26 5.02 10.29
N ALA A 303 -0.34 4.37 9.13
CA ALA A 303 -0.40 2.91 9.04
C ALA A 303 0.65 2.21 9.92
N ASP A 304 1.80 2.86 10.12
CA ASP A 304 2.97 2.39 10.86
C ASP A 304 2.97 2.81 12.36
N LEU A 305 1.92 3.42 12.91
CA LEU A 305 1.90 3.87 14.33
C LEU A 305 2.17 2.74 15.30
N SER A 306 1.75 1.57 14.90
CA SER A 306 1.70 0.39 15.72
C SER A 306 2.76 -0.63 15.35
N VAL A 307 3.60 -0.35 14.34
CA VAL A 307 4.88 -1.05 14.14
C VAL A 307 5.72 -0.83 15.38
N THR A 308 6.05 -1.90 16.10
CA THR A 308 7.10 -1.81 17.15
C THR A 308 8.48 -1.61 16.51
N ASP A 309 8.61 -2.07 15.28
CA ASP A 309 9.83 -2.18 14.48
C ASP A 309 10.01 -1.00 13.51
N LYS A 310 9.91 0.23 14.00
CA LYS A 310 10.07 1.44 13.19
C LYS A 310 11.54 1.63 12.77
N PRO A 311 11.88 1.61 11.48
CA PRO A 311 13.27 1.53 11.05
C PRO A 311 14.00 2.87 10.98
N PHE A 312 15.32 2.75 11.04
CA PHE A 312 16.30 3.73 10.59
C PHE A 312 16.79 3.36 9.20
N VAL A 313 17.31 4.35 8.49
CA VAL A 313 17.96 4.17 7.18
C VAL A 313 19.32 4.87 7.25
N LEU A 314 20.39 4.10 7.31
CA LEU A 314 21.75 4.61 7.16
C LEU A 314 22.08 4.68 5.67
N LYS A 315 22.30 5.88 5.16
CA LYS A 315 22.71 6.11 3.77
C LYS A 315 24.22 6.31 3.71
N LEU A 316 24.89 5.55 2.86
CA LEU A 316 26.32 5.70 2.58
C LEU A 316 26.55 6.15 1.14
N HIS A 317 27.61 6.91 0.87
CA HIS A 317 27.97 7.35 -0.48
C HIS A 317 28.15 6.15 -1.45
N ASN A 318 28.78 5.07 -0.97
CA ASN A 318 28.95 3.82 -1.71
C ASN A 318 29.25 2.66 -0.73
N SER A 319 29.56 1.48 -1.26
CA SER A 319 29.90 0.26 -0.51
C SER A 319 31.41 0.06 -0.31
N ASP A 320 32.26 1.05 -0.60
CA ASP A 320 33.73 0.91 -0.55
C ASP A 320 34.26 0.57 0.85
N ASP A 321 33.49 0.88 1.90
CA ASP A 321 33.84 0.51 3.28
C ASP A 321 33.77 -1.01 3.53
N PHE A 322 33.11 -1.76 2.64
CA PHE A 322 32.88 -3.20 2.77
C PHE A 322 33.48 -4.04 1.64
N LEU A 323 33.90 -3.39 0.53
CA LEU A 323 34.47 -4.05 -0.63
C LEU A 323 35.97 -3.78 -0.74
N ASN A 324 36.70 -4.75 -1.29
CA ASN A 324 38.07 -4.49 -1.72
C ASN A 324 38.02 -3.49 -2.88
N LYS A 325 38.85 -2.43 -2.83
CA LYS A 325 38.90 -1.33 -3.84
C LYS A 325 39.04 -1.77 -5.30
N LYS A 326 39.37 -3.03 -5.57
CA LYS A 326 39.51 -3.57 -6.92
C LYS A 326 38.17 -3.98 -7.55
N ASP A 327 37.12 -4.17 -6.75
CA ASP A 327 35.85 -4.76 -7.19
C ASP A 327 34.73 -3.72 -7.43
N SER A 328 35.01 -2.43 -7.22
CA SER A 328 33.95 -1.40 -7.06
C SER A 328 33.43 -0.73 -8.33
N LYS A 329 33.92 -1.09 -9.54
CA LYS A 329 33.53 -0.39 -10.78
C LYS A 329 32.40 -1.03 -11.59
N ASP A 330 31.97 -2.23 -11.23
CA ASP A 330 30.90 -2.92 -11.97
C ASP A 330 29.56 -2.77 -11.24
N GLU A 331 28.57 -2.19 -11.92
CA GLU A 331 27.20 -2.08 -11.42
C GLU A 331 26.58 -3.47 -11.12
N GLN A 332 27.01 -4.49 -11.86
CA GLN A 332 26.60 -5.88 -11.60
C GLN A 332 27.13 -6.39 -10.26
N HIS A 333 28.33 -5.96 -9.84
CA HIS A 333 28.88 -6.33 -8.54
C HIS A 333 28.03 -5.74 -7.40
N GLY A 334 27.58 -4.49 -7.52
CA GLY A 334 26.69 -3.87 -6.54
C GLY A 334 25.38 -4.63 -6.39
N THR A 335 24.73 -4.97 -7.51
CA THR A 335 23.48 -5.74 -7.52
C THR A 335 23.65 -7.13 -6.91
N LYS A 336 24.75 -7.83 -7.26
CA LYS A 336 25.07 -9.15 -6.70
C LYS A 336 25.32 -9.09 -5.20
N LEU A 337 26.06 -8.08 -4.72
CA LEU A 337 26.31 -7.89 -3.29
C LEU A 337 24.99 -7.69 -2.54
N ILE A 338 24.13 -6.77 -3.00
CA ILE A 338 22.84 -6.49 -2.36
C ILE A 338 21.95 -7.74 -2.31
N LYS A 339 21.88 -8.51 -3.41
CA LYS A 339 21.16 -9.79 -3.46
C LYS A 339 21.69 -10.77 -2.42
N THR A 340 23.02 -10.92 -2.33
CA THR A 340 23.66 -11.81 -1.35
C THR A 340 23.37 -11.37 0.08
N LEU A 341 23.53 -10.08 0.40
CA LEU A 341 23.31 -9.55 1.74
C LEU A 341 21.83 -9.67 2.16
N ASN A 342 20.89 -9.34 1.28
CA ASN A 342 19.45 -9.50 1.58
C ASN A 342 19.07 -10.96 1.83
N ARG A 343 19.60 -11.90 1.04
CA ARG A 343 19.40 -13.34 1.28
C ARG A 343 19.93 -13.77 2.65
N VAL A 344 21.12 -13.31 3.02
CA VAL A 344 21.72 -13.59 4.34
C VAL A 344 20.86 -13.02 5.48
N ILE A 345 20.38 -11.79 5.33
CA ILE A 345 19.50 -11.12 6.32
C ILE A 345 18.20 -11.92 6.49
N GLU A 346 17.55 -12.30 5.39
CA GLU A 346 16.31 -13.07 5.40
C GLU A 346 16.49 -14.45 6.07
N GLN A 347 17.60 -15.13 5.76
CA GLN A 347 17.95 -16.43 6.33
C GLN A 347 18.54 -16.34 7.75
N LYS A 348 18.75 -15.12 8.27
CA LYS A 348 19.38 -14.85 9.57
C LYS A 348 20.74 -15.54 9.73
N GLN A 349 21.51 -15.60 8.64
CA GLN A 349 22.86 -16.18 8.63
C GLN A 349 23.92 -15.13 8.98
N SER A 350 25.08 -15.59 9.45
CA SER A 350 26.25 -14.71 9.63
C SER A 350 26.91 -14.45 8.28
N HIS A 351 27.42 -13.23 8.12
CA HIS A 351 28.24 -12.83 6.98
C HIS A 351 29.19 -11.72 7.43
N PRO A 352 30.48 -11.73 7.05
CA PRO A 352 31.47 -10.78 7.59
C PRO A 352 31.07 -9.30 7.46
N ILE A 353 30.49 -8.92 6.32
CA ILE A 353 29.97 -7.55 6.10
C ILE A 353 28.79 -7.23 7.03
N ILE A 354 27.88 -8.18 7.24
CA ILE A 354 26.72 -7.98 8.12
C ILE A 354 27.18 -7.85 9.57
N ASP A 355 28.12 -8.69 10.01
CA ASP A 355 28.68 -8.64 11.35
C ASP A 355 29.44 -7.33 11.61
N ASP A 356 30.21 -6.83 10.63
CA ASP A 356 30.87 -5.52 10.71
C ASP A 356 29.87 -4.35 10.77
N ILE A 357 28.81 -4.38 9.95
CA ILE A 357 27.72 -3.39 10.00
C ILE A 357 27.08 -3.38 11.38
N LEU A 358 26.70 -4.54 11.91
CA LEU A 358 26.05 -4.66 13.22
C LEU A 358 26.97 -4.16 14.35
N GLU A 359 28.26 -4.48 14.30
CA GLU A 359 29.25 -4.02 15.28
C GLU A 359 29.48 -2.51 15.24
N ARG A 360 29.46 -1.89 14.06
CA ARG A 360 29.56 -0.43 13.91
C ARG A 360 28.29 0.27 14.36
N LEU A 361 27.12 -0.27 13.98
CA LEU A 361 25.84 0.25 14.46
C LEU A 361 25.71 0.14 15.98
N SER A 362 26.15 -0.97 16.58
CA SER A 362 26.10 -1.18 18.04
C SER A 362 26.92 -0.13 18.79
N LYS A 363 28.10 0.21 18.28
CA LYS A 363 28.93 1.31 18.79
C LYS A 363 28.26 2.67 18.62
N ALA A 364 27.68 2.96 17.44
CA ALA A 364 27.02 4.24 17.19
C ALA A 364 25.79 4.46 18.10
N HIS A 365 25.02 3.40 18.36
CA HIS A 365 23.85 3.44 19.24
C HIS A 365 24.19 3.22 20.72
N ASN A 366 25.41 2.81 21.05
CA ASN A 366 25.86 2.42 22.38
C ASN A 366 24.96 1.33 23.02
N ILE A 367 24.72 0.27 22.26
CA ILE A 367 23.89 -0.88 22.66
C ILE A 367 24.56 -2.19 22.24
N ASP A 368 24.05 -3.31 22.74
CA ASP A 368 24.48 -4.64 22.28
C ASP A 368 24.04 -4.87 20.83
N LYS A 369 24.92 -5.44 20.00
CA LYS A 369 24.61 -5.77 18.59
C LYS A 369 23.40 -6.68 18.43
N LYS A 370 23.10 -7.52 19.43
CA LYS A 370 21.90 -8.39 19.42
C LYS A 370 20.60 -7.60 19.45
N ASN A 371 20.65 -6.33 19.87
CA ASN A 371 19.52 -5.41 19.91
C ASN A 371 19.37 -4.64 18.60
N ILE A 372 20.14 -4.97 17.56
CA ILE A 372 20.04 -4.36 16.24
C ILE A 372 19.59 -5.44 15.25
N LEU A 373 18.51 -5.15 14.52
CA LEU A 373 17.96 -6.05 13.53
C LEU A 373 18.03 -5.39 12.16
N LEU A 374 18.91 -5.90 11.30
CA LEU A 374 18.94 -5.51 9.89
C LEU A 374 17.69 -6.02 9.18
N LYS A 375 17.11 -5.19 8.33
CA LYS A 375 15.89 -5.50 7.57
C LYS A 375 16.19 -5.78 6.11
N ASN A 376 16.96 -4.88 5.49
CA ASN A 376 17.39 -5.01 4.12
C ASN A 376 18.54 -4.03 3.83
N VAL A 377 19.15 -4.23 2.68
CA VAL A 377 20.04 -3.27 2.02
C VAL A 377 19.51 -2.99 0.60
N TYR A 378 19.68 -1.76 0.12
CA TYR A 378 19.25 -1.41 -1.23
C TYR A 378 20.15 -0.39 -1.97
N LEU A 379 20.02 -0.38 -3.30
CA LEU A 379 20.81 0.38 -4.28
C LEU A 379 20.46 1.88 -4.37
N GLY A 380 21.34 2.66 -5.02
CA GLY A 380 21.33 4.12 -5.08
C GLY A 380 22.59 4.67 -4.42
N SER A 381 22.46 5.21 -3.21
CA SER A 381 23.49 5.09 -2.17
C SER A 381 23.54 3.64 -1.65
N PHE A 382 24.62 3.21 -0.97
CA PHE A 382 24.53 1.94 -0.24
C PHE A 382 23.70 2.19 1.03
N ASN A 383 22.44 1.75 1.01
CA ASN A 383 21.49 2.05 2.08
C ASN A 383 21.27 0.81 2.95
N ILE A 384 21.34 1.00 4.26
CA ILE A 384 21.13 -0.06 5.26
C ILE A 384 19.88 0.29 6.07
N VAL A 385 18.87 -0.56 6.01
CA VAL A 385 17.64 -0.41 6.80
C VAL A 385 17.74 -1.32 8.02
N TYR A 386 17.56 -0.75 9.19
CA TYR A 386 17.71 -1.48 10.45
C TYR A 386 16.79 -0.93 11.53
N THR A 387 16.49 -1.76 12.51
CA THR A 387 15.75 -1.37 13.70
C THR A 387 16.59 -1.62 14.93
N VAL A 388 16.29 -0.87 15.98
CA VAL A 388 16.98 -0.97 17.25
C VAL A 388 15.94 -1.32 18.31
N MET A 389 16.08 -2.50 18.89
CA MET A 389 15.22 -3.00 19.95
C MET A 389 15.46 -2.20 21.23
N ASP A 390 14.39 -1.99 21.98
CA ASP A 390 14.42 -1.27 23.26
C ASP A 390 15.07 0.11 23.15
N LEU A 391 14.83 0.84 22.05
CA LEU A 391 15.16 2.26 21.98
C LEU A 391 14.61 2.91 23.25
N ALA A 392 15.52 3.41 24.09
CA ALA A 392 15.24 3.73 25.48
C ALA A 392 13.95 4.54 25.65
N THR A 393 13.33 4.47 26.83
CA THR A 393 12.12 5.26 27.18
C THR A 393 12.24 6.75 26.82
N ASN A 394 13.48 7.26 26.73
CA ASN A 394 13.81 8.57 26.17
C ASN A 394 14.53 8.46 24.81
N ILE A 395 13.75 8.25 23.75
CA ILE A 395 14.23 8.17 22.36
C ILE A 395 15.04 9.42 21.98
N TYR A 396 14.66 10.61 22.47
CA TYR A 396 15.33 11.86 22.12
C TYR A 396 16.83 11.83 22.44
N GLU A 397 17.21 11.44 23.65
CA GLU A 397 18.62 11.38 24.07
C GLU A 397 19.43 10.39 23.24
N SER A 398 18.80 9.30 22.78
CA SER A 398 19.46 8.32 21.92
C SER A 398 19.73 8.85 20.50
N LEU A 399 18.91 9.79 20.03
CA LEU A 399 19.04 10.38 18.69
C LEU A 399 20.00 11.57 18.67
N ILE A 400 20.19 12.28 19.79
CA ILE A 400 21.12 13.41 19.87
C ILE A 400 22.55 12.97 19.54
N GLY A 401 23.10 13.57 18.48
CA GLY A 401 24.45 13.29 18.01
C GLY A 401 24.61 11.92 17.37
N LEU A 402 23.52 11.19 17.08
CA LEU A 402 23.59 9.88 16.43
C LEU A 402 24.24 9.96 15.04
N SER A 403 23.91 10.97 14.23
CA SER A 403 24.53 11.17 12.91
C SER A 403 26.05 11.35 13.00
N ARG A 404 26.53 12.09 14.01
CA ARG A 404 27.96 12.22 14.29
C ARG A 404 28.60 10.87 14.64
N LYS A 405 27.98 10.10 15.53
CA LYS A 405 28.48 8.76 15.91
C LYS A 405 28.47 7.81 14.72
N LEU A 406 27.44 7.85 13.87
CA LEU A 406 27.40 7.06 12.63
C LEU A 406 28.52 7.47 11.67
N ASN A 407 28.77 8.77 11.50
CA ASN A 407 29.90 9.26 10.69
C ASN A 407 31.27 8.81 11.24
N GLU A 408 31.43 8.73 12.56
CA GLU A 408 32.65 8.20 13.18
C GLU A 408 32.85 6.70 12.88
N GLN A 409 31.76 5.92 12.71
CA GLN A 409 31.82 4.47 12.45
C GLN A 409 31.82 4.10 10.95
N PHE A 410 31.26 4.96 10.09
CA PHE A 410 31.11 4.72 8.65
C PHE A 410 31.74 5.87 7.87
N LYS A 411 32.87 5.64 7.20
CA LYS A 411 33.61 6.70 6.48
C LYS A 411 32.84 7.23 5.27
N GLN A 412 31.99 6.38 4.70
CA GLN A 412 31.08 6.74 3.61
C GLN A 412 29.75 7.31 4.10
N PHE A 413 29.60 7.65 5.39
CA PHE A 413 28.36 8.21 5.92
C PHE A 413 27.89 9.41 5.10
N LYS A 414 26.64 9.35 4.66
CA LYS A 414 25.98 10.44 3.91
C LYS A 414 24.85 11.06 4.72
N ALA A 415 23.99 10.22 5.31
CA ALA A 415 22.81 10.65 6.05
C ALA A 415 22.29 9.52 6.94
N ALA A 416 21.52 9.88 7.97
CA ALA A 416 20.75 8.94 8.76
C ALA A 416 19.29 9.40 8.75
N LYS A 417 18.41 8.55 8.23
CA LYS A 417 16.97 8.81 8.24
C LYS A 417 16.27 7.95 9.26
N ILE A 418 15.09 8.39 9.67
CA ILE A 418 14.32 7.73 10.72
C ILE A 418 12.86 7.72 10.34
N HIS A 419 12.19 6.62 10.69
CA HIS A 419 10.76 6.51 10.53
C HIS A 419 10.03 7.69 11.24
N PRO A 420 9.14 8.43 10.56
CA PRO A 420 8.50 9.65 11.10
C PRO A 420 7.78 9.47 12.44
N LEU A 421 7.23 8.29 12.66
CA LEU A 421 6.50 7.95 13.89
C LEU A 421 7.39 7.46 15.04
N LEU A 422 8.70 7.32 14.84
CA LEU A 422 9.59 6.84 15.91
C LEU A 422 9.91 7.96 16.91
N TYR A 423 10.07 9.20 16.44
CA TYR A 423 10.41 10.33 17.31
C TYR A 423 9.16 11.12 17.73
N ARG A 424 8.70 12.05 16.87
CA ARG A 424 7.58 12.95 17.12
C ARG A 424 6.80 13.13 15.81
N PRO A 425 5.61 12.53 15.69
CA PRO A 425 4.87 12.61 14.44
C PRO A 425 4.42 14.06 14.20
N SER A 426 4.65 14.57 12.99
CA SER A 426 4.31 15.93 12.58
C SER A 426 3.18 15.95 11.56
N PHE A 427 2.24 16.89 11.70
CA PHE A 427 1.05 17.00 10.87
C PHE A 427 0.87 18.41 10.34
N ASP A 428 0.71 18.49 9.02
CA ASP A 428 0.48 19.75 8.34
C ASP A 428 -0.99 20.15 8.42
N ILE A 429 -1.31 21.20 9.19
CA ILE A 429 -2.68 21.71 9.28
C ILE A 429 -3.13 22.40 7.98
N ALA A 430 -2.20 22.70 7.06
CA ALA A 430 -2.54 23.21 5.74
C ALA A 430 -3.17 22.15 4.82
N GLN A 431 -3.21 20.88 5.24
CA GLN A 431 -4.00 19.84 4.58
C GLN A 431 -5.50 20.12 4.67
N PHE A 432 -5.93 21.00 5.58
CA PHE A 432 -7.31 21.47 5.67
C PHE A 432 -7.56 22.70 4.81
N ASP A 433 -8.67 22.70 4.08
CA ASP A 433 -9.14 23.81 3.26
C ASP A 433 -10.45 24.35 3.83
N ALA A 434 -10.38 25.58 4.37
CA ALA A 434 -11.51 26.23 5.01
C ALA A 434 -12.70 26.45 4.07
N ARG A 435 -12.48 26.52 2.75
CA ARG A 435 -13.57 26.61 1.75
C ARG A 435 -14.48 25.38 1.78
N GLY A 436 -13.90 24.23 2.16
CA GLY A 436 -14.64 23.00 2.33
C GLY A 436 -15.32 22.87 3.70
N ASN A 437 -15.03 23.73 4.68
CA ASN A 437 -15.60 23.56 6.03
C ASN A 437 -17.12 23.78 6.03
N LYS A 438 -17.84 22.95 6.79
CA LYS A 438 -19.29 23.06 6.91
C LYS A 438 -19.81 22.42 8.20
N THR A 439 -20.49 23.19 9.04
CA THR A 439 -21.29 22.65 10.14
C THR A 439 -22.71 22.39 9.65
N PHE A 440 -23.15 21.15 9.78
CA PHE A 440 -24.47 20.73 9.35
C PHE A 440 -25.49 20.90 10.49
N SER A 441 -26.70 21.34 10.16
CA SER A 441 -27.76 21.47 11.16
C SER A 441 -28.13 20.11 11.77
N HIS A 442 -28.77 20.09 12.93
CA HIS A 442 -29.30 18.85 13.52
C HIS A 442 -30.53 18.28 12.79
N LYS A 443 -31.05 18.98 11.77
CA LYS A 443 -32.13 18.47 10.93
C LYS A 443 -31.56 17.68 9.77
N GLU A 444 -32.09 16.49 9.56
CA GLU A 444 -31.76 15.68 8.38
C GLU A 444 -32.33 16.34 7.13
N GLY A 445 -31.54 16.33 6.06
CA GLY A 445 -31.94 16.78 4.73
C GLY A 445 -31.56 15.72 3.71
N THR A 446 -32.45 15.50 2.74
CA THR A 446 -32.21 14.59 1.62
C THR A 446 -32.00 15.39 0.36
N PHE A 447 -30.98 15.03 -0.41
CA PHE A 447 -30.58 15.70 -1.64
C PHE A 447 -30.39 14.68 -2.76
N GLU A 448 -30.70 15.08 -3.99
CA GLU A 448 -30.32 14.34 -5.18
C GLU A 448 -28.92 14.78 -5.63
N VAL A 449 -27.98 13.84 -5.70
CA VAL A 449 -26.57 14.10 -6.03
C VAL A 449 -26.12 13.29 -7.24
N GLY A 450 -25.14 13.81 -7.97
CA GLY A 450 -24.60 13.22 -9.19
C GLY A 450 -24.92 14.04 -10.44
N PRO A 451 -24.61 13.50 -11.63
CA PRO A 451 -24.81 14.21 -12.88
C PRO A 451 -26.30 14.21 -13.29
N PRO A 452 -26.75 15.20 -14.08
CA PRO A 452 -28.12 15.27 -14.58
C PRO A 452 -28.58 13.96 -15.23
N GLY A 453 -29.81 13.53 -14.93
CA GLY A 453 -30.40 12.27 -15.43
C GLY A 453 -29.86 11.00 -14.77
N ARG A 454 -28.86 11.09 -13.88
CA ARG A 454 -28.24 9.95 -13.21
C ARG A 454 -28.09 10.19 -11.70
N THR A 455 -29.01 10.91 -11.06
CA THR A 455 -28.89 11.27 -9.64
C THR A 455 -29.14 10.09 -8.70
N LYS A 456 -28.67 10.24 -7.45
CA LYS A 456 -28.93 9.34 -6.33
C LYS A 456 -29.27 10.13 -5.08
N SER A 457 -30.15 9.56 -4.26
CA SER A 457 -30.49 10.11 -2.95
C SER A 457 -29.29 10.08 -2.00
N TYR A 458 -29.06 11.19 -1.31
CA TYR A 458 -28.00 11.41 -0.34
C TYR A 458 -28.55 12.10 0.90
N ILE A 459 -28.22 11.57 2.08
CA ILE A 459 -28.65 12.16 3.36
C ILE A 459 -27.51 13.02 3.91
N GLN A 460 -27.80 14.28 4.18
CA GLN A 460 -26.87 15.21 4.80
C GLN A 460 -26.49 14.74 6.21
N PRO A 461 -25.22 14.87 6.64
CA PRO A 461 -24.78 14.38 7.94
C PRO A 461 -25.20 15.34 9.05
N ALA A 462 -26.45 15.24 9.49
CA ALA A 462 -27.04 16.12 10.48
C ALA A 462 -26.25 16.10 11.80
N GLY A 463 -25.94 17.30 12.32
CA GLY A 463 -25.15 17.48 13.56
C GLY A 463 -23.64 17.21 13.42
N TRP A 464 -23.15 16.87 12.23
CA TRP A 464 -21.71 16.74 11.98
C TRP A 464 -21.10 18.09 11.58
N THR A 465 -19.81 18.24 11.81
CA THR A 465 -18.99 19.28 11.19
C THR A 465 -17.98 18.66 10.25
N ARG A 466 -17.90 19.18 9.03
CA ARG A 466 -16.88 18.86 8.04
C ARG A 466 -15.72 19.83 8.12
N TYR A 467 -14.53 19.26 8.14
CA TYR A 467 -13.28 19.92 7.79
C TYR A 467 -12.91 19.54 6.37
N GLY A 468 -12.85 20.52 5.48
CA GLY A 468 -12.51 20.31 4.08
C GLY A 468 -11.07 19.85 3.94
N LEU A 469 -10.81 18.86 3.09
CA LEU A 469 -9.45 18.45 2.73
C LEU A 469 -8.99 19.25 1.51
N LYS A 470 -7.70 19.55 1.45
CA LYS A 470 -7.07 20.20 0.30
C LYS A 470 -6.96 19.20 -0.86
N VAL A 471 -7.97 19.22 -1.73
CA VAL A 471 -8.11 18.26 -2.84
C VAL A 471 -8.26 18.89 -4.22
N LEU A 472 -8.35 20.22 -4.30
CA LEU A 472 -8.41 20.93 -5.58
C LEU A 472 -7.08 20.84 -6.32
N GLY A 473 -7.13 20.57 -7.62
CA GLY A 473 -5.95 20.35 -8.48
C GLY A 473 -5.21 19.04 -8.20
N ARG A 474 -5.73 18.19 -7.32
CA ARG A 474 -5.10 16.89 -6.99
C ARG A 474 -5.43 15.78 -7.99
N TYR A 475 -6.60 15.89 -8.61
CA TYR A 475 -7.09 14.91 -9.58
C TYR A 475 -7.10 15.54 -10.98
N THR A 476 -7.42 14.74 -11.99
CA THR A 476 -7.44 15.18 -13.40
C THR A 476 -8.24 16.45 -13.64
N ASN A 477 -9.33 16.66 -12.90
CA ASN A 477 -10.12 17.88 -12.84
C ASN A 477 -10.81 18.00 -11.47
N ASP A 478 -11.46 19.14 -11.23
CA ASP A 478 -12.20 19.45 -10.00
C ASP A 478 -13.73 19.41 -10.16
N GLU A 479 -14.25 19.13 -11.37
CA GLU A 479 -15.69 19.14 -11.68
C GLU A 479 -16.50 18.14 -10.85
N TRP A 480 -15.85 17.11 -10.34
CA TRP A 480 -16.44 16.13 -9.42
C TRP A 480 -16.91 16.74 -8.10
N LEU A 481 -16.36 17.89 -7.69
CA LEU A 481 -16.72 18.63 -6.49
C LEU A 481 -17.68 19.80 -6.73
N ASP A 482 -18.07 20.07 -7.97
CA ASP A 482 -18.92 21.20 -8.31
C ASP A 482 -20.27 21.18 -7.56
N PRO A 483 -20.99 22.31 -7.51
CA PRO A 483 -22.35 22.35 -6.99
C PRO A 483 -23.24 21.30 -7.67
N PHE A 484 -24.17 20.70 -6.92
CA PHE A 484 -25.05 19.65 -7.43
C PHE A 484 -25.77 20.07 -8.72
N GLY A 485 -25.86 19.16 -9.69
CA GLY A 485 -26.42 19.41 -11.02
C GLY A 485 -25.40 19.64 -12.13
N HIS A 486 -24.11 19.86 -11.81
CA HIS A 486 -23.06 19.89 -12.84
C HIS A 486 -22.87 18.51 -13.53
N PRO A 487 -22.64 18.42 -14.85
CA PRO A 487 -22.42 17.15 -15.56
C PRO A 487 -21.22 16.33 -15.07
N GLY A 488 -20.18 16.99 -14.53
CA GLY A 488 -19.02 16.34 -13.96
C GLY A 488 -19.20 15.83 -12.53
N ASN A 489 -20.37 16.07 -11.90
CA ASN A 489 -20.56 15.74 -10.49
C ASN A 489 -20.48 14.25 -10.19
N TRP A 490 -19.72 13.95 -9.13
CA TRP A 490 -19.72 12.62 -8.54
C TRP A 490 -20.80 12.49 -7.46
N TYR A 491 -21.22 11.28 -7.14
CA TYR A 491 -22.13 11.05 -6.02
C TYR A 491 -21.48 11.43 -4.70
N ARG A 492 -22.28 11.73 -3.66
CA ARG A 492 -21.79 12.01 -2.30
C ARG A 492 -22.13 10.84 -1.39
N ALA A 493 -21.17 10.46 -0.56
CA ALA A 493 -21.30 9.35 0.38
C ALA A 493 -20.40 9.56 1.61
N PHE A 494 -20.39 8.57 2.48
CA PHE A 494 -19.60 8.50 3.70
C PHE A 494 -18.83 7.19 3.74
N HIS A 495 -17.60 7.25 4.25
CA HIS A 495 -16.77 6.08 4.48
C HIS A 495 -16.30 6.10 5.94
N GLY A 496 -16.54 5.01 6.65
CA GLY A 496 -16.13 4.88 8.05
C GLY A 496 -14.67 4.42 8.17
N THR A 497 -14.01 4.80 9.25
CA THR A 497 -12.63 4.40 9.53
C THR A 497 -12.50 3.50 10.76
N GLY A 498 -13.57 3.35 11.54
CA GLY A 498 -13.61 2.61 12.82
C GLY A 498 -13.38 1.10 12.74
N ASN A 499 -13.53 0.49 11.57
CA ASN A 499 -13.33 -0.96 11.37
C ASN A 499 -11.99 -1.31 10.71
N ALA A 500 -11.06 -0.36 10.68
CA ALA A 500 -9.71 -0.62 10.22
C ALA A 500 -9.05 -1.71 11.09
N LYS A 501 -8.35 -2.66 10.46
CA LYS A 501 -7.60 -3.73 11.16
C LYS A 501 -6.20 -3.86 10.59
N ALA A 502 -5.35 -4.64 11.28
CA ALA A 502 -3.96 -4.85 10.90
C ALA A 502 -3.73 -5.20 9.44
N VAL A 503 -4.55 -6.12 8.94
CA VAL A 503 -4.47 -6.58 7.56
C VAL A 503 -4.79 -5.47 6.54
N ASP A 504 -5.53 -4.42 6.91
CA ASP A 504 -5.72 -3.26 6.01
C ASP A 504 -4.41 -2.54 5.74
N PHE A 505 -3.41 -2.70 6.62
CA PHE A 505 -2.10 -2.09 6.53
C PHE A 505 -1.01 -3.12 6.19
N SER A 506 -1.37 -4.35 5.80
CA SER A 506 -0.39 -5.44 5.58
C SER A 506 0.57 -5.25 4.40
N ASN A 507 0.22 -4.41 3.42
CA ASN A 507 1.11 -4.03 2.32
C ASN A 507 2.08 -2.89 2.69
N SER A 508 1.86 -2.24 3.84
CA SER A 508 2.90 -1.53 4.57
C SER A 508 3.52 -2.55 5.53
N ASN A 509 4.82 -2.55 5.77
CA ASN A 509 5.46 -3.48 6.72
C ASN A 509 5.09 -3.13 8.18
N ALA A 510 3.80 -2.96 8.44
CA ALA A 510 3.25 -2.25 9.57
C ALA A 510 2.54 -3.18 10.54
N SER A 511 2.92 -3.19 11.82
CA SER A 511 2.02 -3.72 12.85
C SER A 511 0.97 -2.67 13.23
N PHE A 512 -0.08 -3.15 13.91
CA PHE A 512 -1.40 -2.53 14.01
C PHE A 512 -1.86 -2.35 15.45
N ASP A 513 -2.48 -1.21 15.75
CA ASP A 513 -3.11 -0.89 17.02
C ASP A 513 -4.54 -0.45 16.76
N ALA A 514 -5.47 -1.20 17.36
CA ALA A 514 -6.89 -0.97 17.22
C ALA A 514 -7.33 0.41 17.71
N GLN A 515 -6.57 1.03 18.63
CA GLN A 515 -6.86 2.37 19.15
C GLN A 515 -6.71 3.45 18.07
N TYR A 516 -5.69 3.33 17.22
CA TYR A 516 -5.31 4.36 16.23
C TYR A 516 -5.78 4.06 14.81
N ALA A 517 -6.23 2.83 14.58
CA ALA A 517 -6.80 2.35 13.33
C ALA A 517 -7.70 3.37 12.58
N PRO A 518 -8.60 4.14 13.25
CA PRO A 518 -9.47 5.06 12.55
C PRO A 518 -8.78 6.30 11.97
N ILE A 519 -7.75 6.83 12.63
CA ILE A 519 -6.99 7.98 12.09
C ILE A 519 -6.00 7.50 11.03
N ASP A 520 -5.42 6.31 11.22
CA ASP A 520 -4.50 5.67 10.27
C ASP A 520 -5.20 5.44 8.93
N ALA A 521 -6.42 4.90 8.99
CA ALA A 521 -7.24 4.72 7.81
C ALA A 521 -7.62 6.06 7.16
N ALA A 522 -8.03 7.06 7.94
CA ALA A 522 -8.39 8.38 7.40
C ALA A 522 -7.22 9.00 6.62
N SER A 523 -6.03 8.95 7.21
CA SER A 523 -4.82 9.52 6.63
C SER A 523 -4.30 8.72 5.43
N SER A 524 -4.23 7.38 5.54
CA SER A 524 -3.84 6.51 4.43
C SER A 524 -4.79 6.71 3.25
N ILE A 525 -6.10 6.81 3.49
CA ILE A 525 -7.09 7.08 2.44
C ILE A 525 -6.84 8.45 1.81
N HIS A 526 -6.64 9.50 2.61
CA HIS A 526 -6.36 10.83 2.07
C HIS A 526 -5.12 10.80 1.21
N LYS A 527 -4.02 10.17 1.61
CA LYS A 527 -2.74 10.27 0.86
C LYS A 527 -2.61 9.26 -0.28
N THR A 528 -2.89 7.99 -0.02
CA THR A 528 -2.64 6.87 -0.95
C THR A 528 -3.89 6.42 -1.70
N GLY A 529 -5.06 6.99 -1.37
CA GLY A 529 -6.34 6.54 -1.89
C GLY A 529 -6.91 5.36 -1.10
N PHE A 530 -8.08 4.88 -1.53
CA PHE A 530 -8.79 3.81 -0.84
C PHE A 530 -8.20 2.43 -1.14
N ARG A 531 -8.45 1.48 -0.25
CA ARG A 531 -8.15 0.06 -0.45
C ARG A 531 -9.46 -0.71 -0.62
N GLU A 532 -9.42 -1.84 -1.32
CA GLU A 532 -10.57 -2.73 -1.39
C GLU A 532 -10.95 -3.26 -0.01
N ALA A 533 -12.26 -3.40 0.24
CA ALA A 533 -12.75 -3.93 1.49
C ALA A 533 -12.40 -5.43 1.62
N ARG A 534 -11.85 -5.80 2.78
CA ARG A 534 -11.55 -7.20 3.09
C ARG A 534 -12.77 -8.11 3.09
N VAL A 535 -13.89 -7.57 3.57
CA VAL A 535 -15.17 -8.27 3.66
C VAL A 535 -16.02 -7.77 2.52
N ASN A 536 -16.15 -8.60 1.49
CA ASN A 536 -16.74 -8.25 0.21
C ASN A 536 -18.08 -8.97 -0.02
N ILE A 537 -18.95 -9.00 1.00
CA ILE A 537 -20.26 -9.71 0.98
C ILE A 537 -21.18 -9.32 -0.18
N HIS A 538 -20.91 -8.18 -0.83
CA HIS A 538 -21.66 -7.63 -1.95
C HIS A 538 -20.81 -7.46 -3.21
N GLY A 539 -19.60 -8.04 -3.24
CA GLY A 539 -18.61 -7.94 -4.30
C GLY A 539 -17.37 -7.14 -3.89
N PRO A 540 -16.24 -7.31 -4.60
CA PRO A 540 -15.01 -6.57 -4.34
C PRO A 540 -15.19 -5.06 -4.60
N GLY A 541 -14.39 -4.25 -3.92
CA GLY A 541 -14.39 -2.79 -4.06
C GLY A 541 -14.38 -2.05 -2.72
N VAL A 542 -14.53 -0.73 -2.78
CA VAL A 542 -14.51 0.18 -1.62
C VAL A 542 -15.94 0.48 -1.17
N TYR A 543 -16.27 0.17 0.08
CA TYR A 543 -17.62 0.28 0.61
C TYR A 543 -17.87 1.66 1.19
N CYS A 544 -18.98 2.29 0.79
CA CYS A 544 -19.43 3.56 1.34
C CYS A 544 -20.96 3.58 1.44
N SER A 545 -21.51 4.61 2.08
CA SER A 545 -22.95 4.75 2.25
C SER A 545 -23.41 6.17 1.93
N PRO A 546 -24.57 6.38 1.27
CA PRO A 546 -25.18 7.70 1.16
C PRO A 546 -25.86 8.15 2.47
N LYS A 547 -25.99 7.25 3.46
CA LYS A 547 -26.66 7.52 4.74
C LYS A 547 -25.62 7.62 5.86
N PRO A 548 -25.47 8.78 6.51
CA PRO A 548 -24.43 8.98 7.52
C PRO A 548 -24.68 8.12 8.76
N SER A 549 -25.95 7.89 9.12
CA SER A 549 -26.35 7.04 10.25
C SER A 549 -25.89 5.59 10.10
N PHE A 550 -25.84 5.05 8.88
CA PHE A 550 -25.31 3.70 8.63
C PHE A 550 -23.83 3.60 9.02
N VAL A 551 -23.03 4.59 8.63
CA VAL A 551 -21.60 4.65 8.96
C VAL A 551 -21.41 4.97 10.45
N GLU A 552 -22.19 5.90 11.00
CA GLU A 552 -22.12 6.33 12.40
C GLU A 552 -22.33 5.18 13.40
N ASN A 553 -23.20 4.23 13.07
CA ASN A 553 -23.62 3.16 13.98
C ASN A 553 -22.62 2.01 14.10
N GLY A 554 -21.68 1.85 13.17
CA GLY A 554 -20.79 0.69 13.19
C GLY A 554 -19.42 0.89 12.56
N TYR A 555 -19.15 2.04 11.94
CA TYR A 555 -17.95 2.25 11.14
C TYR A 555 -17.25 3.60 11.43
N ALA A 556 -17.81 4.49 12.25
CA ALA A 556 -17.12 5.72 12.64
C ALA A 556 -16.03 5.44 13.69
N GLY A 557 -14.89 6.14 13.59
CA GLY A 557 -13.88 6.18 14.65
C GLY A 557 -14.39 6.93 15.88
N VAL A 558 -13.84 6.64 17.07
CA VAL A 558 -14.26 7.25 18.34
C VAL A 558 -13.05 7.79 19.09
N ALA A 559 -13.14 9.03 19.59
CA ALA A 559 -12.13 9.65 20.45
C ALA A 559 -12.81 10.23 21.71
N LYS A 560 -12.13 10.18 22.86
CA LYS A 560 -12.61 10.80 24.11
C LYS A 560 -11.64 11.88 24.53
N LEU A 561 -12.14 13.08 24.80
CA LEU A 561 -11.31 14.22 25.19
C LEU A 561 -11.87 14.91 26.42
N ASP A 562 -10.98 15.34 27.30
CA ASP A 562 -11.31 16.38 28.28
C ASP A 562 -11.38 17.74 27.58
N THR A 563 -12.47 18.47 27.79
CA THR A 563 -12.71 19.79 27.20
C THR A 563 -12.92 20.82 28.30
N LYS A 564 -12.97 22.11 27.94
CA LYS A 564 -13.27 23.20 28.89
C LYS A 564 -14.59 23.01 29.64
N ILE A 565 -15.52 22.22 29.10
CA ILE A 565 -16.84 21.97 29.68
C ILE A 565 -17.06 20.50 30.10
N GLY A 566 -15.96 19.76 30.29
CA GLY A 566 -15.97 18.37 30.73
C GLY A 566 -15.54 17.37 29.66
N THR A 567 -15.52 16.09 30.01
CA THR A 567 -15.15 15.01 29.09
C THR A 567 -16.24 14.80 28.04
N LYS A 568 -15.86 14.80 26.77
CA LYS A 568 -16.74 14.57 25.63
C LYS A 568 -16.26 13.39 24.80
N THR A 569 -17.20 12.75 24.09
CA THR A 569 -16.90 11.71 23.10
C THR A 569 -17.17 12.27 21.70
N PHE A 570 -16.25 12.02 20.79
CA PHE A 570 -16.33 12.44 19.39
C PHE A 570 -16.32 11.22 18.48
N LYS A 571 -17.16 11.26 17.44
CA LYS A 571 -17.12 10.32 16.32
C LYS A 571 -16.49 10.95 15.09
N ILE A 572 -15.81 10.14 14.28
CA ILE A 572 -15.10 10.58 13.08
C ILE A 572 -15.41 9.65 11.91
N MET A 573 -15.64 10.22 10.73
CA MET A 573 -15.72 9.48 9.47
C MET A 573 -15.27 10.36 8.29
N LEU A 574 -15.11 9.79 7.11
CA LEU A 574 -14.79 10.52 5.90
C LEU A 574 -16.04 10.88 5.12
N GLN A 575 -16.06 12.08 4.55
CA GLN A 575 -16.98 12.42 3.46
C GLN A 575 -16.28 12.20 2.12
N VAL A 576 -16.95 11.47 1.24
CA VAL A 576 -16.36 10.96 0.00
C VAL A 576 -17.24 11.28 -1.20
N ALA A 577 -16.61 11.41 -2.36
CA ALA A 577 -17.26 11.50 -3.65
C ALA A 577 -17.02 10.20 -4.42
N VAL A 578 -18.04 9.69 -5.12
CA VAL A 578 -17.98 8.40 -5.81
C VAL A 578 -18.30 8.57 -7.29
N ASN A 579 -17.42 8.03 -8.14
CA ASN A 579 -17.55 8.10 -9.59
C ASN A 579 -18.84 7.41 -10.07
N PRO A 580 -19.74 8.11 -10.79
CA PRO A 580 -20.98 7.54 -11.29
C PRO A 580 -20.81 6.32 -12.21
N ASP A 581 -19.71 6.22 -12.93
CA ASP A 581 -19.40 5.09 -13.84
C ASP A 581 -18.70 3.93 -13.11
N GLY A 582 -18.07 4.26 -11.99
CA GLY A 582 -17.26 3.38 -11.16
C GLY A 582 -17.98 2.77 -9.97
N VAL A 583 -19.30 2.91 -9.84
CA VAL A 583 -20.05 2.48 -8.65
C VAL A 583 -21.01 1.32 -8.93
N LYS A 584 -21.16 0.44 -7.95
CA LYS A 584 -22.22 -0.57 -7.85
C LYS A 584 -23.08 -0.27 -6.63
N PHE A 585 -24.40 -0.25 -6.80
CA PHE A 585 -25.36 -0.09 -5.72
C PHE A 585 -25.76 -1.47 -5.19
N ALA A 586 -25.19 -1.88 -4.05
CA ALA A 586 -25.49 -3.18 -3.47
C ALA A 586 -26.83 -3.19 -2.73
N THR A 587 -27.09 -2.12 -1.98
CA THR A 587 -28.37 -1.83 -1.32
C THR A 587 -28.61 -0.32 -1.35
N GLU A 588 -29.72 0.15 -0.79
CA GLU A 588 -29.95 1.59 -0.59
C GLU A 588 -28.92 2.23 0.36
N ASP A 589 -28.35 1.44 1.27
CA ASP A 589 -27.41 1.91 2.30
C ASP A 589 -25.96 1.63 1.94
N ILE A 590 -25.69 0.75 0.98
CA ILE A 590 -24.34 0.26 0.67
C ILE A 590 -24.05 0.47 -0.82
N TRP A 591 -23.07 1.33 -1.07
CA TRP A 591 -22.47 1.55 -2.38
C TRP A 591 -21.06 0.97 -2.39
N ILE A 592 -20.62 0.51 -3.56
CA ILE A 592 -19.30 -0.09 -3.77
C ILE A 592 -18.64 0.62 -4.94
N ALA A 593 -17.59 1.39 -4.67
CA ALA A 593 -16.71 1.87 -5.73
C ALA A 593 -15.85 0.70 -6.22
N LYS A 594 -15.86 0.41 -7.52
CA LYS A 594 -15.21 -0.75 -8.14
C LYS A 594 -13.70 -0.73 -7.88
N ASN A 595 -13.09 0.45 -7.99
CA ASN A 595 -11.66 0.66 -7.79
C ASN A 595 -11.39 1.83 -6.85
N SER A 596 -10.15 1.91 -6.33
CA SER A 596 -9.70 3.02 -5.48
C SER A 596 -9.75 4.38 -6.17
N GLN A 597 -9.66 4.42 -7.50
CA GLN A 597 -9.75 5.65 -8.31
C GLN A 597 -11.19 6.16 -8.48
N ASP A 598 -12.18 5.29 -8.26
CA ASP A 598 -13.61 5.59 -8.41
C ASP A 598 -14.21 6.22 -7.14
N ILE A 599 -13.38 6.56 -6.16
CA ILE A 599 -13.80 7.17 -4.90
C ILE A 599 -12.71 8.12 -4.40
N ARG A 600 -13.13 9.30 -3.95
CA ARG A 600 -12.24 10.38 -3.51
C ARG A 600 -12.70 10.89 -2.16
N THR A 601 -11.80 10.98 -1.19
CA THR A 601 -12.10 11.70 0.06
C THR A 601 -11.95 13.20 -0.17
N TYR A 602 -12.80 14.00 0.46
CA TYR A 602 -12.71 15.46 0.38
C TYR A 602 -13.04 16.17 1.70
N GLY A 603 -13.39 15.43 2.74
CA GLY A 603 -13.62 16.01 4.06
C GLY A 603 -13.52 14.98 5.18
N ILE A 604 -13.10 15.45 6.35
CA ILE A 604 -13.22 14.72 7.61
C ILE A 604 -14.45 15.24 8.34
N LEU A 605 -15.33 14.34 8.75
CA LEU A 605 -16.51 14.66 9.54
C LEU A 605 -16.25 14.33 11.00
N ILE A 606 -16.54 15.26 11.89
CA ILE A 606 -16.51 15.10 13.35
C ILE A 606 -17.88 15.45 13.94
N LYS A 607 -18.33 14.65 14.91
CA LYS A 607 -19.57 14.87 15.66
C LYS A 607 -19.35 14.55 17.12
N GLU A 608 -19.83 15.41 18.00
CA GLU A 608 -19.97 15.12 19.43
C GLU A 608 -21.15 14.17 19.65
N VAL A 609 -20.97 13.14 20.48
CA VAL A 609 -21.99 12.10 20.75
C VAL A 609 -22.38 11.98 22.21
#